data_AF-A0A1Q6EX57-F1
#
_entry.id   AF-A0A1Q6EX57-F1
#
_cell.length_a   1.000
_cell.length_b   1.000
_cell.length_c   1.000
_cell.angle_alpha   90.00
_cell.angle_beta   90.00
_cell.angle_gamma   90.00
#
_symmetry.space_group_name_H-M   'P 1'
#
loop_
_entity.id
_entity.type
_entity.pdbx_description
1 polymer ?
#
loop_
_entity_poly.entity_id
_entity_poly.type
_entity_poly.pdbx_seq_one_letter_code
_entity_poly.pdbx_strand_id
1 'polypeptide(L)'
;MRVVDGAVMPVRRARGYAPRPLPLPALDGAPSCVLACGPQQKATIALTREGTNGEATCFVSQHIGDVENGGTFDAWNAARTRLEDLFDLAPAALACDVHPSYLSSQWARDQARKCNLPLVEVQHHHAHIASVMAEAIAAGQLTTDARVLGIAFDGTGAGTDRTIWGGEFLVAGLADFERAAHLRTWALPGGVASVRDARRNAFALLSELGLLEHPGAARLLGTLDEQTRSVTATMIERGINSPRTSSMGRLFDAAAAILGTCDKATYEGEPAIELEAAAWRALDGEISRFAGNQVGVSASVSTSLDSLFRYVLTTNPLSGIFASNLAKKGSPDTLFATSAPGTGPKSTHLESSQTAFATQSHSKKRI
;
A
#
# COMPACT_ATOMS: atom_id res chain seq x y z
N MET A 1 18.11 8.55 2.24
CA MET A 1 18.43 7.12 2.40
C MET A 1 18.21 6.77 3.87
N ARG A 2 17.86 5.52 4.18
CA ARG A 2 17.91 4.91 5.51
C ARG A 2 18.79 3.66 5.43
N VAL A 3 19.30 3.19 6.56
CA VAL A 3 19.98 1.88 6.65
C VAL A 3 19.07 0.96 7.46
N VAL A 4 18.72 -0.18 6.89
CA VAL A 4 17.90 -1.23 7.53
C VAL A 4 18.70 -2.51 7.47
N ASP A 5 18.99 -3.11 8.63
CA ASP A 5 19.82 -4.32 8.76
C ASP A 5 21.15 -4.27 8.00
N GLY A 6 21.79 -3.10 8.00
CA GLY A 6 23.06 -2.86 7.30
C GLY A 6 22.94 -2.60 5.79
N ALA A 7 21.74 -2.73 5.21
CA ALA A 7 21.48 -2.41 3.80
C ALA A 7 20.99 -0.96 3.65
N VAL A 8 21.55 -0.25 2.66
CA VAL A 8 21.14 1.13 2.35
C VAL A 8 19.87 1.10 1.50
N MET A 9 18.78 1.67 2.03
CA MET A 9 17.49 1.77 1.35
C MET A 9 17.17 3.23 0.97
N PRO A 10 16.94 3.55 -0.31
CA PRO A 10 16.55 4.89 -0.72
C PRO A 10 15.10 5.19 -0.33
N VAL A 11 14.89 6.08 0.63
CA VAL A 11 13.55 6.65 0.94
C VAL A 11 13.12 7.70 -0.08
N ARG A 12 14.08 8.39 -0.71
CA ARG A 12 13.85 9.41 -1.74
C ARG A 12 14.93 9.32 -2.81
N ARG A 13 14.55 8.87 -4.01
CA ARG A 13 15.42 8.87 -5.20
C ARG A 13 15.35 10.24 -5.89
N ALA A 14 16.41 11.04 -5.76
CA ALA A 14 16.49 12.37 -6.36
C ALA A 14 17.94 12.74 -6.71
N ARG A 15 18.49 13.80 -6.08
CA ARG A 15 19.84 14.29 -6.34
C ARG A 15 20.89 13.19 -6.22
N GLY A 16 21.78 13.09 -7.22
CA GLY A 16 22.85 12.10 -7.27
C GLY A 16 22.42 10.71 -7.75
N TYR A 17 21.12 10.49 -8.00
CA TYR A 17 20.58 9.22 -8.50
C TYR A 17 19.77 9.41 -9.77
N ALA A 18 18.77 10.29 -9.76
CA ALA A 18 17.97 10.58 -10.95
C ALA A 18 18.76 11.50 -11.91
N PRO A 19 18.66 11.31 -13.24
CA PRO A 19 17.85 10.32 -13.95
C PRO A 19 18.64 9.08 -14.42
N ARG A 20 19.61 8.59 -13.63
CA ARG A 20 20.36 7.37 -14.00
C ARG A 20 19.38 6.21 -14.23
N PRO A 21 19.43 5.54 -15.40
CA PRO A 21 18.50 4.47 -15.73
C PRO A 21 18.65 3.28 -14.78
N LEU A 22 17.55 2.55 -14.61
CA LEU A 22 17.49 1.27 -13.94
C LEU A 22 17.28 0.16 -14.98
N PRO A 23 17.94 -1.00 -14.84
CA PRO A 23 17.65 -2.15 -15.68
C PRO A 23 16.22 -2.63 -15.40
N LEU A 24 15.55 -3.12 -16.44
CA LEU A 24 14.27 -3.81 -16.36
C LEU A 24 14.39 -5.21 -16.96
N PRO A 25 13.53 -6.16 -16.54
CA PRO A 25 13.39 -7.43 -17.24
C PRO A 25 12.97 -7.20 -18.69
N ALA A 26 13.58 -7.94 -19.61
CA ALA A 26 13.14 -8.01 -21.00
C ALA A 26 11.82 -8.76 -21.08
N LEU A 27 10.80 -8.18 -21.72
CA LEU A 27 9.49 -8.77 -21.87
C LEU A 27 9.10 -8.75 -23.35
N ASP A 28 8.70 -9.90 -23.88
CA ASP A 28 8.27 -10.01 -25.27
C ASP A 28 7.01 -9.18 -25.53
N GLY A 29 7.02 -8.39 -26.60
CA GLY A 29 5.87 -7.60 -27.03
C GLY A 29 5.54 -6.41 -26.13
N ALA A 30 6.47 -5.97 -25.27
CA ALA A 30 6.33 -4.72 -24.54
C ALA A 30 6.24 -3.52 -25.51
N PRO A 31 5.47 -2.45 -25.17
CA PRO A 31 5.53 -1.21 -25.95
C PRO A 31 6.93 -0.61 -25.92
N SER A 32 7.36 -0.02 -27.03
CA SER A 32 8.69 0.60 -27.18
C SER A 32 9.02 1.63 -26.09
N CYS A 33 8.01 2.32 -25.58
CA CYS A 33 8.10 3.23 -24.46
C CYS A 33 6.77 3.29 -23.70
N VAL A 34 6.82 3.08 -22.39
CA VAL A 34 5.68 3.20 -21.47
C VAL A 34 5.93 4.36 -20.53
N LEU A 35 4.95 5.28 -20.38
CA LEU A 35 4.94 6.28 -19.32
C LEU A 35 4.14 5.76 -18.12
N ALA A 36 4.83 5.42 -17.05
CA ALA A 36 4.23 5.16 -15.74
C ALA A 36 4.06 6.48 -14.98
N CYS A 37 2.81 6.85 -14.71
CA CYS A 37 2.44 8.16 -14.16
C CYS A 37 2.65 8.27 -12.64
N GLY A 38 2.83 7.13 -11.97
CA GLY A 38 3.09 7.04 -10.53
C GLY A 38 1.88 7.35 -9.64
N PRO A 39 2.05 7.23 -8.31
CA PRO A 39 1.02 7.53 -7.32
C PRO A 39 0.86 9.05 -7.11
N GLN A 40 -0.11 9.44 -6.29
CA GLN A 40 -0.30 10.84 -5.89
C GLN A 40 0.77 11.31 -4.89
N GLN A 41 1.05 10.51 -3.85
CA GLN A 41 1.97 10.88 -2.79
C GLN A 41 3.40 10.44 -3.12
N LYS A 42 4.37 11.27 -2.73
CA LYS A 42 5.80 11.08 -2.97
C LYS A 42 6.12 10.72 -4.44
N ALA A 43 5.38 11.30 -5.36
CA ALA A 43 5.30 10.86 -6.74
C ALA A 43 6.66 10.89 -7.45
N THR A 44 6.84 9.88 -8.30
CA THR A 44 7.83 9.81 -9.36
C THR A 44 7.14 9.28 -10.60
N ILE A 45 7.54 9.74 -11.77
CA ILE A 45 7.17 9.12 -13.03
C ILE A 45 8.31 8.23 -13.52
N ALA A 46 7.98 7.32 -14.42
CA ALA A 46 8.97 6.49 -15.08
C ALA A 46 8.68 6.36 -16.58
N LEU A 47 9.72 6.44 -17.39
CA LEU A 47 9.66 6.13 -18.82
C LEU A 47 10.50 4.89 -19.10
N THR A 48 9.96 3.94 -19.86
CA THR A 48 10.72 2.76 -20.29
C THR A 48 11.34 2.97 -21.66
N ARG A 49 12.41 2.22 -21.94
CA ARG A 49 12.99 2.05 -23.26
C ARG A 49 13.36 0.60 -23.46
N GLU A 50 12.90 0.05 -24.57
CA GLU A 50 13.44 -1.20 -25.10
C GLU A 50 14.69 -0.90 -25.94
N GLY A 51 15.80 -1.53 -25.61
CA GLY A 51 17.07 -1.44 -26.30
C GLY A 51 17.14 -2.40 -27.49
N THR A 52 17.98 -2.08 -28.47
CA THR A 52 18.18 -2.88 -29.69
C THR A 52 18.76 -4.27 -29.44
N ASN A 53 19.27 -4.52 -28.24
CA ASN A 53 19.97 -5.74 -27.85
C ASN A 53 19.08 -6.65 -26.98
N GLY A 54 17.78 -6.36 -26.89
CA GLY A 54 16.84 -7.06 -26.00
C GLY A 54 16.94 -6.63 -24.53
N GLU A 55 17.70 -5.57 -24.21
CA GLU A 55 17.75 -5.00 -22.86
C GLU A 55 16.62 -3.98 -22.66
N ALA A 56 15.94 -4.01 -21.52
CA ALA A 56 14.96 -2.98 -21.16
C ALA A 56 15.52 -2.08 -20.06
N THR A 57 15.24 -0.78 -20.14
CA THR A 57 15.64 0.20 -19.11
C THR A 57 14.49 1.11 -18.71
N CYS A 58 14.59 1.66 -17.50
CA CYS A 58 13.62 2.55 -16.90
C CYS A 58 14.28 3.85 -16.42
N PHE A 59 13.75 4.99 -16.86
CA PHE A 59 14.16 6.33 -16.47
C PHE A 59 13.17 6.88 -15.44
N VAL A 60 13.51 6.73 -14.16
CA VAL A 60 12.70 7.27 -13.05
C VAL A 60 13.06 8.72 -12.80
N SER A 61 12.05 9.59 -12.68
CA SER A 61 12.25 11.00 -12.37
C SER A 61 12.85 11.22 -10.99
N GLN A 62 13.31 12.45 -10.74
CA GLN A 62 13.47 12.91 -9.36
C GLN A 62 12.13 12.84 -8.62
N HIS A 63 12.18 12.68 -7.30
CA HIS A 63 11.01 12.87 -6.43
C HIS A 63 10.35 14.23 -6.66
N ILE A 64 9.06 14.18 -7.02
CA ILE A 64 8.22 15.33 -7.38
C ILE A 64 7.53 15.89 -6.13
N GLY A 65 7.13 15.02 -5.20
CA GLY A 65 6.35 15.37 -4.00
C GLY A 65 4.91 14.89 -4.12
N ASP A 66 4.00 15.48 -3.35
CA ASP A 66 2.59 15.09 -3.33
C ASP A 66 1.79 15.87 -4.39
N VAL A 67 1.26 15.18 -5.39
CA VAL A 67 0.59 15.75 -6.56
C VAL A 67 -0.90 15.97 -6.29
N GLU A 68 -1.21 16.89 -5.39
CA GLU A 68 -2.58 17.09 -4.84
C GLU A 68 -3.25 18.39 -5.32
N ASN A 69 -2.51 19.26 -5.99
CA ASN A 69 -3.00 20.55 -6.48
C ASN A 69 -2.34 20.96 -7.80
N GLY A 70 -2.84 22.04 -8.41
CA GLY A 70 -2.38 22.53 -9.71
C GLY A 70 -0.86 22.78 -9.78
N GLY A 71 -0.28 23.46 -8.78
CA GLY A 71 1.16 23.73 -8.78
C GLY A 71 2.03 22.47 -8.72
N THR A 72 1.61 21.49 -7.91
CA THR A 72 2.31 20.18 -7.86
C THR A 72 2.11 19.35 -9.12
N PHE A 73 0.98 19.52 -9.81
CA PHE A 73 0.69 18.89 -11.09
C PHE A 73 1.47 19.53 -12.25
N ASP A 74 1.71 20.84 -12.21
CA ASP A 74 2.60 21.52 -13.15
C ASP A 74 4.05 21.01 -13.00
N ALA A 75 4.52 20.80 -11.76
CA ALA A 75 5.82 20.19 -11.51
C ALA A 75 5.91 18.74 -12.03
N TRP A 76 4.82 17.98 -11.90
CA TRP A 76 4.71 16.64 -12.48
C TRP A 76 4.82 16.67 -14.01
N ASN A 77 4.08 17.57 -14.68
CA ASN A 77 4.15 17.75 -16.14
C ASN A 77 5.53 18.20 -16.61
N ALA A 78 6.16 19.13 -15.89
CA ALA A 78 7.52 19.58 -16.21
C ALA A 78 8.55 18.45 -16.07
N ALA A 79 8.39 17.54 -15.09
CA ALA A 79 9.23 16.37 -14.96
C ALA A 79 9.04 15.40 -16.14
N ARG A 80 7.80 15.20 -16.59
CA ARG A 80 7.44 14.36 -17.76
C ARG A 80 8.10 14.88 -19.03
N THR A 81 7.81 16.13 -19.40
CA THR A 81 8.38 16.75 -20.60
C THR A 81 9.91 16.74 -20.56
N ARG A 82 10.51 17.02 -19.40
CA ARG A 82 11.97 16.96 -19.26
C ARG A 82 12.55 15.58 -19.56
N LEU A 83 11.94 14.50 -19.07
CA LEU A 83 12.45 13.15 -19.33
C LEU A 83 12.21 12.72 -20.79
N GLU A 84 11.05 13.06 -21.35
CA GLU A 84 10.74 12.84 -22.77
C GLU A 84 11.80 13.52 -23.66
N ASP A 85 12.07 14.81 -23.42
CA ASP A 85 13.03 15.59 -24.21
C ASP A 85 14.48 15.13 -24.00
N LEU A 86 14.90 14.91 -22.74
CA LEU A 86 16.28 14.56 -22.41
C LEU A 86 16.71 13.23 -23.01
N PHE A 87 15.78 12.28 -23.08
CA PHE A 87 16.05 10.94 -23.57
C PHE A 87 15.48 10.69 -24.97
N ASP A 88 14.84 11.66 -25.61
CA ASP A 88 14.17 11.48 -26.90
C ASP A 88 13.18 10.29 -26.87
N LEU A 89 12.26 10.33 -25.91
CA LEU A 89 11.27 9.28 -25.65
C LEU A 89 9.86 9.78 -25.99
N ALA A 90 9.16 8.99 -26.80
CA ALA A 90 7.75 9.19 -27.13
C ALA A 90 6.92 8.03 -26.57
N PRO A 91 6.08 8.24 -25.54
CA PRO A 91 5.27 7.17 -24.95
C PRO A 91 4.33 6.52 -25.98
N ALA A 92 4.45 5.21 -26.14
CA ALA A 92 3.58 4.37 -26.96
C ALA A 92 2.44 3.73 -26.14
N ALA A 93 2.55 3.74 -24.81
CA ALA A 93 1.50 3.33 -23.88
C ALA A 93 1.63 4.10 -22.54
N LEU A 94 0.55 4.10 -21.77
CA LEU A 94 0.46 4.75 -20.46
C LEU A 94 0.16 3.72 -19.37
N ALA A 95 0.69 3.94 -18.17
CA ALA A 95 0.31 3.21 -16.97
C ALA A 95 -0.01 4.19 -15.82
N CYS A 96 -1.08 3.93 -15.06
CA CYS A 96 -1.45 4.76 -13.92
C CYS A 96 -2.04 3.93 -12.77
N ASP A 97 -2.13 4.54 -11.59
CA ASP A 97 -2.80 3.93 -10.44
C ASP A 97 -4.31 3.77 -10.72
N VAL A 98 -4.91 2.72 -10.17
CA VAL A 98 -6.36 2.49 -10.22
C VAL A 98 -7.16 3.57 -9.49
N HIS A 99 -6.56 4.38 -8.62
CA HIS A 99 -7.27 5.42 -7.88
C HIS A 99 -7.94 6.44 -8.84
N PRO A 100 -9.26 6.68 -8.73
CA PRO A 100 -9.99 7.49 -9.71
C PRO A 100 -9.70 8.99 -9.59
N SER A 101 -9.35 9.46 -8.40
CA SER A 101 -9.17 10.90 -8.13
C SER A 101 -7.73 11.42 -8.23
N TYR A 102 -6.74 10.55 -8.44
CA TYR A 102 -5.35 11.02 -8.55
C TYR A 102 -5.18 11.84 -9.82
N LEU A 103 -4.61 13.04 -9.70
CA LEU A 103 -4.46 13.97 -10.84
C LEU A 103 -3.66 13.34 -12.00
N SER A 104 -2.58 12.62 -11.67
CA SER A 104 -1.76 11.88 -12.65
C SER A 104 -2.56 10.79 -13.37
N SER A 105 -3.46 10.11 -12.66
CA SER A 105 -4.29 9.03 -13.22
C SER A 105 -5.46 9.56 -14.05
N GLN A 106 -6.05 10.68 -13.64
CA GLN A 106 -7.04 11.40 -14.46
C GLN A 106 -6.44 11.90 -15.76
N TRP A 107 -5.23 12.47 -15.70
CA TRP A 107 -4.47 12.87 -16.88
C TRP A 107 -4.18 11.69 -17.80
N ALA A 108 -3.71 10.56 -17.26
CA ALA A 108 -3.39 9.37 -18.08
C ALA A 108 -4.62 8.84 -18.83
N ARG A 109 -5.77 8.76 -18.15
CA ARG A 109 -7.05 8.36 -18.77
C ARG A 109 -7.52 9.32 -19.86
N ASP A 110 -7.36 10.62 -19.65
CA ASP A 110 -7.71 11.64 -20.63
C ASP A 110 -6.76 11.60 -21.84
N GLN A 111 -5.46 11.50 -21.60
CA GLN A 111 -4.43 11.42 -22.62
C GLN A 111 -4.54 10.16 -23.47
N ALA A 112 -4.79 9.01 -22.84
CA ALA A 112 -5.03 7.74 -23.53
C ALA A 112 -6.20 7.85 -24.52
N ARG A 113 -7.31 8.46 -24.11
CA ARG A 113 -8.47 8.70 -24.97
C ARG A 113 -8.18 9.67 -26.10
N LYS A 114 -7.50 10.78 -25.81
CA LYS A 114 -7.18 11.84 -26.80
C LYS A 114 -6.23 11.36 -27.89
N CYS A 115 -5.23 10.55 -27.53
CA CYS A 115 -4.20 10.08 -28.45
C CYS A 115 -4.39 8.63 -28.90
N ASN A 116 -5.48 7.98 -28.49
CA ASN A 116 -5.74 6.56 -28.75
C ASN A 116 -4.55 5.66 -28.32
N LEU A 117 -3.98 5.95 -27.15
CA LEU A 117 -2.88 5.17 -26.58
C LEU A 117 -3.43 4.05 -25.68
N PRO A 118 -2.81 2.86 -25.68
CA PRO A 118 -3.06 1.85 -24.67
C PRO A 118 -2.84 2.40 -23.25
N LEU A 119 -3.74 2.06 -22.34
CA LEU A 119 -3.66 2.42 -20.93
C LEU A 119 -3.77 1.16 -20.07
N VAL A 120 -2.83 0.99 -19.14
CA VAL A 120 -2.87 -0.05 -18.11
C VAL A 120 -3.08 0.59 -16.75
N GLU A 121 -4.17 0.26 -16.08
CA GLU A 121 -4.40 0.65 -14.70
C GLU A 121 -3.81 -0.41 -13.77
N VAL A 122 -2.89 0.00 -12.90
CA VAL A 122 -2.13 -0.89 -12.02
C VAL A 122 -2.54 -0.65 -10.58
N GLN A 123 -2.84 -1.74 -9.86
CA GLN A 123 -3.23 -1.64 -8.46
C GLN A 123 -2.01 -1.25 -7.59
N HIS A 124 -2.22 -0.34 -6.64
CA HIS A 124 -1.15 0.29 -5.86
C HIS A 124 -0.19 -0.69 -5.14
N HIS A 125 -0.74 -1.70 -4.47
CA HIS A 125 0.03 -2.68 -3.69
C HIS A 125 0.70 -3.71 -4.60
N HIS A 126 0.05 -4.05 -5.71
CA HIS A 126 0.66 -4.84 -6.78
C HIS A 126 1.85 -4.10 -7.39
N ALA A 127 1.75 -2.78 -7.64
CA ALA A 127 2.87 -1.97 -8.11
C ALA A 127 4.06 -1.96 -7.13
N HIS A 128 3.80 -1.88 -5.81
CA HIS A 128 4.86 -2.00 -4.79
C HIS A 128 5.60 -3.34 -4.92
N ILE A 129 4.87 -4.46 -4.97
CA ILE A 129 5.47 -5.80 -5.09
C ILE A 129 6.17 -5.98 -6.43
N ALA A 130 5.54 -5.55 -7.53
CA ALA A 130 6.09 -5.66 -8.88
C ALA A 130 7.39 -4.86 -9.04
N SER A 131 7.55 -3.74 -8.32
CA SER A 131 8.81 -2.98 -8.31
C SER A 131 9.98 -3.81 -7.75
N VAL A 132 9.75 -4.52 -6.64
CA VAL A 132 10.75 -5.42 -6.03
C VAL A 132 11.02 -6.62 -6.93
N MET A 133 9.97 -7.20 -7.53
CA MET A 133 10.12 -8.28 -8.51
C MET A 133 10.96 -7.84 -9.71
N ALA A 134 10.70 -6.65 -10.26
CA ALA A 134 11.44 -6.14 -11.41
C ALA A 134 12.93 -5.98 -11.10
N GLU A 135 13.29 -5.43 -9.93
CA GLU A 135 14.69 -5.32 -9.50
C GLU A 135 15.33 -6.71 -9.30
N ALA A 136 14.63 -7.65 -8.66
CA ALA A 136 15.13 -9.00 -8.43
C ALA A 136 15.31 -9.80 -9.73
N ILE A 137 14.40 -9.68 -10.69
CA ILE A 137 14.52 -10.32 -12.01
C ILE A 137 15.68 -9.71 -12.79
N ALA A 138 15.81 -8.37 -12.79
CA ALA A 138 16.94 -7.70 -13.43
C ALA A 138 18.29 -8.11 -12.81
N ALA A 139 18.32 -8.46 -11.52
CA ALA A 139 19.47 -9.02 -10.83
C ALA A 139 19.68 -10.53 -11.03
N GLY A 140 18.82 -11.21 -11.81
CA GLY A 140 18.89 -12.65 -12.07
C GLY A 140 18.48 -13.53 -10.88
N GLN A 141 17.81 -12.97 -9.88
CA GLN A 141 17.38 -13.68 -8.66
C GLN A 141 16.02 -14.36 -8.84
N LEU A 142 15.19 -13.85 -9.75
CA LEU A 142 13.88 -14.38 -10.10
C LEU A 142 13.73 -14.46 -11.62
N THR A 143 12.87 -15.35 -12.10
CA THR A 143 12.47 -15.43 -13.50
C THR A 143 11.23 -14.57 -13.76
N THR A 144 10.96 -14.23 -15.02
CA THR A 144 9.81 -13.39 -15.40
C THR A 144 8.45 -14.06 -15.18
N ASP A 145 8.42 -15.39 -15.14
CA ASP A 145 7.24 -16.22 -14.85
C ASP A 145 7.08 -16.55 -13.35
N ALA A 146 8.00 -16.08 -12.50
CA ALA A 146 7.94 -16.34 -11.06
C ALA A 146 6.69 -15.71 -10.43
N ARG A 147 6.10 -16.45 -9.48
CA ARG A 147 5.09 -15.92 -8.55
C ARG A 147 5.68 -15.80 -7.16
N VAL A 148 5.37 -14.70 -6.48
CA VAL A 148 5.87 -14.42 -5.13
C VAL A 148 4.72 -14.21 -4.15
N LEU A 149 4.94 -14.53 -2.88
CA LEU A 149 4.13 -13.98 -1.79
C LEU A 149 4.71 -12.61 -1.42
N GLY A 150 4.07 -11.54 -1.90
CA GLY A 150 4.46 -10.17 -1.56
C GLY A 150 3.63 -9.65 -0.38
N ILE A 151 4.30 -8.94 0.52
CA ILE A 151 3.70 -8.28 1.67
C ILE A 151 3.78 -6.77 1.44
N ALA A 152 2.64 -6.11 1.31
CA ALA A 152 2.56 -4.69 1.01
C ALA A 152 1.89 -3.95 2.18
N PHE A 153 2.74 -3.37 3.04
CA PHE A 153 2.31 -2.55 4.18
C PHE A 153 2.52 -1.07 3.87
N ASP A 154 1.42 -0.35 3.81
CA ASP A 154 1.34 1.06 3.41
C ASP A 154 0.29 1.81 4.24
N GLY A 155 0.27 3.14 4.11
CA GLY A 155 -0.75 4.01 4.67
C GLY A 155 -2.08 3.93 3.92
N THR A 156 -2.11 4.10 2.60
CA THR A 156 -3.37 4.22 1.86
C THR A 156 -3.18 3.87 0.39
N GLY A 157 -3.81 2.78 -0.07
CA GLY A 157 -4.00 2.53 -1.50
C GLY A 157 -5.43 2.11 -1.83
N ALA A 158 -5.87 2.41 -3.05
CA ALA A 158 -7.19 2.00 -3.51
C ALA A 158 -7.26 0.46 -3.64
N GLY A 159 -8.20 -0.14 -2.92
CA GLY A 159 -8.57 -1.53 -3.06
C GLY A 159 -9.47 -1.76 -4.28
N THR A 160 -9.42 -2.96 -4.83
CA THR A 160 -10.32 -3.37 -5.94
C THR A 160 -11.77 -3.60 -5.48
N ASP A 161 -11.98 -3.67 -4.16
CA ASP A 161 -13.26 -3.90 -3.47
C ASP A 161 -13.85 -2.63 -2.85
N ARG A 162 -13.37 -1.44 -3.27
CA ARG A 162 -13.75 -0.12 -2.74
C ARG A 162 -13.38 0.09 -1.27
N THR A 163 -12.50 -0.73 -0.72
CA THR A 163 -11.88 -0.49 0.59
C THR A 163 -10.53 0.18 0.43
N ILE A 164 -10.01 0.77 1.51
CA ILE A 164 -8.65 1.28 1.58
C ILE A 164 -7.74 0.12 1.97
N TRP A 165 -6.79 -0.23 1.12
CA TRP A 165 -5.78 -1.23 1.40
C TRP A 165 -4.54 -0.59 2.03
N GLY A 166 -3.72 -1.43 2.67
CA GLY A 166 -2.43 -1.04 3.25
C GLY A 166 -1.82 -2.09 4.18
N GLY A 167 -2.41 -3.28 4.27
CA GLY A 167 -1.97 -4.36 5.15
C GLY A 167 -2.15 -5.70 4.46
N GLU A 168 -1.61 -5.81 3.24
CA GLU A 168 -2.00 -6.84 2.27
C GLU A 168 -0.93 -7.90 2.06
N PHE A 169 -1.38 -9.14 1.83
CA PHE A 169 -0.57 -10.27 1.39
C PHE A 169 -1.08 -10.71 0.03
N LEU A 170 -0.25 -10.54 -1.01
CA LEU A 170 -0.63 -10.82 -2.39
C LEU A 170 0.24 -11.97 -2.94
N VAL A 171 -0.39 -12.94 -3.59
CA VAL A 171 0.31 -13.89 -4.46
C VAL A 171 0.38 -13.26 -5.85
N ALA A 172 1.53 -12.70 -6.21
CA ALA A 172 1.68 -11.82 -7.37
C ALA A 172 2.67 -12.36 -8.40
N GLY A 173 2.34 -12.17 -9.68
CA GLY A 173 3.27 -12.15 -10.79
C GLY A 173 3.46 -10.72 -11.32
N LEU A 174 4.19 -10.53 -12.41
CA LEU A 174 4.31 -9.19 -13.04
C LEU A 174 2.99 -8.70 -13.65
N ALA A 175 2.16 -9.61 -14.17
CA ALA A 175 0.93 -9.25 -14.89
C ALA A 175 -0.35 -9.31 -14.05
N ASP A 176 -0.33 -10.05 -12.92
CA ASP A 176 -1.52 -10.30 -12.11
C ASP A 176 -1.18 -10.47 -10.63
N PHE A 177 -2.23 -10.47 -9.80
CA PHE A 177 -2.12 -10.82 -8.39
C PHE A 177 -3.42 -11.41 -7.85
N GLU A 178 -3.30 -12.18 -6.77
CA GLU A 178 -4.42 -12.63 -5.93
C GLU A 178 -4.23 -12.10 -4.50
N ARG A 179 -5.29 -11.53 -3.91
CA ARG A 179 -5.27 -11.06 -2.51
C ARG A 179 -5.48 -12.24 -1.56
N ALA A 180 -4.39 -12.85 -1.09
CA ALA A 180 -4.41 -14.06 -0.27
C ALA A 180 -4.89 -13.80 1.18
N ALA A 181 -4.38 -12.73 1.80
CA ALA A 181 -4.76 -12.31 3.14
C ALA A 181 -4.62 -10.80 3.32
N HIS A 182 -5.28 -10.25 4.34
CA HIS A 182 -5.16 -8.85 4.71
C HIS A 182 -5.54 -8.61 6.17
N LEU A 183 -5.14 -7.47 6.73
CA LEU A 183 -5.67 -7.05 8.03
C LEU A 183 -7.19 -6.99 8.00
N ARG A 184 -7.83 -7.51 9.05
CA ARG A 184 -9.27 -7.35 9.28
C ARG A 184 -9.58 -5.87 9.15
N THR A 185 -10.58 -5.57 8.34
CA THR A 185 -10.89 -4.16 8.09
C THR A 185 -11.52 -3.52 9.32
N TRP A 186 -11.38 -2.20 9.46
CA TRP A 186 -12.16 -1.35 10.36
C TRP A 186 -12.55 -0.04 9.66
N ALA A 187 -13.45 0.72 10.26
CA ALA A 187 -13.91 2.01 9.77
C ALA A 187 -12.87 3.09 10.01
N LEU A 188 -12.63 3.93 9.00
CA LEU A 188 -11.76 5.10 9.09
C LEU A 188 -12.60 6.39 9.07
N PRO A 189 -13.20 6.81 10.20
CA PRO A 189 -14.17 7.89 10.23
C PRO A 189 -13.56 9.24 9.86
N GLY A 190 -14.13 9.88 8.85
CA GLY A 190 -13.66 11.17 8.34
C GLY A 190 -12.49 11.07 7.36
N GLY A 191 -12.08 9.86 6.97
CA GLY A 191 -11.00 9.62 6.01
C GLY A 191 -9.72 10.33 6.42
N VAL A 192 -9.34 11.37 5.67
CA VAL A 192 -8.16 12.23 5.93
C VAL A 192 -8.15 12.81 7.34
N ALA A 193 -9.33 13.11 7.93
CA ALA A 193 -9.40 13.61 9.31
C ALA A 193 -8.86 12.58 10.32
N SER A 194 -9.08 11.29 10.09
CA SER A 194 -8.53 10.21 10.93
C SER A 194 -7.04 9.96 10.69
N VAL A 195 -6.50 10.37 9.55
CA VAL A 195 -5.05 10.35 9.29
C VAL A 195 -4.35 11.48 10.07
N ARG A 196 -4.97 12.66 10.15
CA ARG A 196 -4.44 13.81 10.91
C ARG A 196 -4.65 13.70 12.42
N ASP A 197 -5.77 13.12 12.84
CA ASP A 197 -6.11 12.89 14.25
C ASP A 197 -6.21 11.39 14.50
N ALA A 198 -5.06 10.76 14.80
CA ALA A 198 -4.91 9.32 14.98
C ALA A 198 -5.81 8.76 16.08
N ARG A 199 -6.22 9.60 17.03
CA ARG A 199 -7.15 9.23 18.11
C ARG A 199 -8.52 8.82 17.59
N ARG A 200 -9.01 9.41 16.48
CA ARG A 200 -10.29 9.02 15.85
C ARG A 200 -10.22 7.61 15.27
N ASN A 201 -9.10 7.30 14.63
CA ASN A 201 -8.81 5.98 14.10
C ASN A 201 -8.66 4.94 15.22
N ALA A 202 -7.95 5.26 16.30
CA ALA A 202 -7.84 4.41 17.48
C ALA A 202 -9.21 4.15 18.14
N PHE A 203 -10.04 5.19 18.29
CA PHE A 203 -11.40 5.05 18.81
C PHE A 203 -12.23 4.10 17.94
N ALA A 204 -12.16 4.26 16.61
CA ALA A 204 -12.89 3.40 15.68
C ALA A 204 -12.45 1.93 15.76
N LEU A 205 -11.14 1.68 15.80
CA LEU A 205 -10.59 0.34 15.93
C LEU A 205 -11.01 -0.32 17.24
N LEU A 206 -10.91 0.38 18.38
CA LEU A 206 -11.33 -0.14 19.68
C LEU A 206 -12.84 -0.37 19.75
N SER A 207 -13.64 0.53 19.15
CA SER A 207 -15.10 0.38 19.07
C SER A 207 -15.48 -0.92 18.36
N GLU A 208 -14.90 -1.18 17.19
CA GLU A 208 -15.20 -2.40 16.41
C GLU A 208 -14.73 -3.69 17.07
N LEU A 209 -13.70 -3.61 17.91
CA LEU A 209 -13.22 -4.74 18.69
C LEU A 209 -13.97 -4.90 20.02
N GLY A 210 -14.88 -3.98 20.39
CA GLY A 210 -15.57 -4.01 21.67
C GLY A 210 -14.65 -3.71 22.86
N LEU A 211 -13.59 -2.91 22.65
CA LEU A 211 -12.52 -2.66 23.62
C LEU A 211 -12.52 -1.23 24.18
N LEU A 212 -13.56 -0.42 23.94
CA LEU A 212 -13.64 0.93 24.49
C LEU A 212 -13.67 0.94 26.03
N GLU A 213 -14.29 -0.05 26.66
CA GLU A 213 -14.36 -0.18 28.12
C GLU A 213 -13.10 -0.83 28.73
N HIS A 214 -12.15 -1.26 27.90
CA HIS A 214 -10.91 -1.85 28.40
C HIS A 214 -10.07 -0.78 29.15
N PRO A 215 -9.47 -1.08 30.31
CA PRO A 215 -8.70 -0.09 31.07
C PRO A 215 -7.58 0.59 30.27
N GLY A 216 -6.99 -0.12 29.32
CA GLY A 216 -5.98 0.42 28.39
C GLY A 216 -6.48 1.53 27.46
N ALA A 217 -7.80 1.65 27.25
CA ALA A 217 -8.39 2.71 26.42
C ALA A 217 -8.59 4.03 27.19
N ALA A 218 -8.50 4.01 28.52
CA ALA A 218 -8.86 5.16 29.37
C ALA A 218 -8.07 6.44 29.02
N ARG A 219 -6.76 6.31 28.74
CA ARG A 219 -5.92 7.44 28.31
C ARG A 219 -6.46 8.06 27.02
N LEU A 220 -6.61 7.24 25.98
CA LEU A 220 -7.11 7.68 24.67
C LEU A 220 -8.45 8.39 24.84
N LEU A 221 -9.40 7.77 25.55
CA LEU A 221 -10.72 8.35 25.78
C LEU A 221 -10.67 9.67 26.54
N GLY A 222 -9.74 9.84 27.47
CA GLY A 222 -9.52 11.09 28.20
C GLY A 222 -8.96 12.23 27.34
N THR A 223 -8.33 11.92 26.20
CA THR A 223 -7.83 12.94 25.25
C THR A 223 -8.88 13.42 24.25
N LEU A 224 -10.01 12.71 24.13
CA LEU A 224 -11.10 13.04 23.22
C LEU A 224 -12.24 13.72 23.98
N ASP A 225 -12.67 14.89 23.52
CA ASP A 225 -13.87 15.52 24.07
C ASP A 225 -15.14 14.73 23.73
N GLU A 226 -16.21 14.96 24.50
CA GLU A 226 -17.49 14.25 24.34
C GLU A 226 -18.08 14.39 22.94
N GLN A 227 -17.98 15.60 22.37
CA GLN A 227 -18.48 15.87 21.03
C GLN A 227 -17.75 15.02 19.99
N THR A 228 -16.41 14.94 20.05
CA THR A 228 -15.60 14.17 19.11
C THR A 228 -15.90 12.68 19.24
N ARG A 229 -16.08 12.15 20.46
CA ARG A 229 -16.48 10.76 20.68
C ARG A 229 -17.86 10.47 20.09
N SER A 230 -18.86 11.29 20.41
CA SER A 230 -20.23 11.14 19.92
C SER A 230 -20.33 11.22 18.39
N VAL A 231 -19.64 12.19 17.77
CA VAL A 231 -19.60 12.32 16.31
C VAL A 231 -18.90 11.12 15.68
N THR A 232 -17.76 10.69 16.22
CA THR A 232 -17.01 9.55 15.68
C THR A 232 -17.83 8.26 15.77
N ALA A 233 -18.48 8.00 16.90
CA ALA A 233 -19.40 6.87 17.07
C ALA A 233 -20.54 6.91 16.05
N THR A 234 -21.20 8.07 15.89
CA THR A 234 -22.28 8.25 14.91
C THR A 234 -21.81 7.99 13.47
N MET A 235 -20.61 8.45 13.12
CA MET A 235 -20.02 8.23 11.79
C MET A 235 -19.79 6.74 11.51
N ILE A 236 -19.28 6.00 12.51
CA ILE A 236 -19.06 4.56 12.42
C ILE A 236 -20.39 3.82 12.29
N GLU A 237 -21.32 4.05 13.22
CA GLU A 237 -22.63 3.37 13.28
C GLU A 237 -23.45 3.55 11.99
N ARG A 238 -23.39 4.75 11.40
CA ARG A 238 -24.16 5.09 10.19
C ARG A 238 -23.37 4.94 8.89
N GLY A 239 -22.10 4.55 8.95
CA GLY A 239 -21.22 4.47 7.78
C GLY A 239 -21.00 5.82 7.07
N ILE A 240 -21.13 6.94 7.76
CA ILE A 240 -21.01 8.28 7.18
C ILE A 240 -19.53 8.64 7.04
N ASN A 241 -19.06 8.83 5.81
CA ASN A 241 -17.67 9.17 5.50
C ASN A 241 -16.66 8.29 6.27
N SER A 242 -16.97 7.00 6.37
CA SER A 242 -16.23 6.02 7.17
C SER A 242 -15.85 4.81 6.31
N PRO A 243 -14.99 5.00 5.29
CA PRO A 243 -14.55 3.89 4.45
C PRO A 243 -13.89 2.80 5.29
N ARG A 244 -14.03 1.55 4.84
CA ARG A 244 -13.33 0.41 5.44
C ARG A 244 -11.86 0.46 5.05
N THR A 245 -10.97 0.19 5.99
CA THR A 245 -9.51 0.15 5.77
C THR A 245 -8.91 -1.12 6.35
N SER A 246 -7.92 -1.68 5.67
CA SER A 246 -7.00 -2.73 6.15
C SER A 246 -5.57 -2.19 6.29
N SER A 247 -5.41 -0.88 6.49
CA SER A 247 -4.11 -0.21 6.42
C SER A 247 -3.21 -0.49 7.62
N MET A 248 -2.00 -0.98 7.37
CA MET A 248 -0.96 -1.12 8.39
C MET A 248 -0.52 0.23 8.94
N GLY A 249 -0.41 1.26 8.09
CA GLY A 249 -0.08 2.61 8.55
C GLY A 249 -1.14 3.14 9.54
N ARG A 250 -2.43 2.92 9.26
CA ARG A 250 -3.50 3.29 10.19
C ARG A 250 -3.46 2.43 11.45
N LEU A 251 -3.09 1.15 11.39
CA LEU A 251 -2.93 0.35 12.61
C LEU A 251 -1.84 0.94 13.52
N PHE A 252 -0.70 1.34 12.95
CA PHE A 252 0.39 1.99 13.68
C PHE A 252 -0.04 3.35 14.25
N ASP A 253 -0.79 4.14 13.50
CA ASP A 253 -1.34 5.41 14.00
C ASP A 253 -2.26 5.18 15.21
N ALA A 254 -3.13 4.17 15.14
CA ALA A 254 -4.00 3.82 16.26
C ALA A 254 -3.20 3.38 17.49
N ALA A 255 -2.18 2.53 17.31
CA ALA A 255 -1.31 2.10 18.38
C ALA A 255 -0.54 3.27 19.02
N ALA A 256 -0.02 4.20 18.20
CA ALA A 256 0.66 5.40 18.67
C ALA A 256 -0.25 6.28 19.53
N ALA A 257 -1.52 6.45 19.15
CA ALA A 257 -2.50 7.21 19.92
C ALA A 257 -2.93 6.50 21.21
N ILE A 258 -3.11 5.16 21.19
CA ILE A 258 -3.44 4.37 22.38
C ILE A 258 -2.32 4.46 23.42
N LEU A 259 -1.07 4.30 22.98
CA LEU A 259 0.12 4.46 23.82
C LEU A 259 0.41 5.92 24.16
N GLY A 260 -0.28 6.85 23.49
CA GLY A 260 -0.11 8.30 23.53
C GLY A 260 1.33 8.74 23.30
N THR A 261 1.96 8.11 22.32
CA THR A 261 3.21 8.52 21.72
C THR A 261 2.96 9.67 20.73
N CYS A 262 1.89 9.56 19.93
CA CYS A 262 1.48 10.60 19.00
C CYS A 262 -0.04 10.57 18.80
N ASP A 263 -0.69 11.70 19.05
CA ASP A 263 -2.16 11.83 18.95
C ASP A 263 -2.59 12.45 17.61
N LYS A 264 -1.90 13.52 17.19
CA LYS A 264 -2.21 14.30 16.00
C LYS A 264 -0.97 14.43 15.14
N ALA A 265 -1.10 14.03 13.88
CA ALA A 265 -0.04 14.11 12.89
C ALA A 265 0.01 15.51 12.26
N THR A 266 1.20 16.09 12.24
CA THR A 266 1.60 17.31 11.55
C THR A 266 2.21 17.04 10.17
N TYR A 267 2.72 15.82 9.97
CA TYR A 267 3.17 15.31 8.67
C TYR A 267 2.76 13.85 8.47
N GLU A 268 2.82 13.38 7.23
CA GLU A 268 2.44 12.00 6.91
C GLU A 268 3.45 10.99 7.49
N GLY A 269 2.91 9.93 8.10
CA GLY A 269 3.70 8.89 8.76
C GLY A 269 4.21 9.23 10.16
N GLU A 270 3.96 10.43 10.68
CA GLU A 270 4.47 10.88 11.99
C GLU A 270 4.15 9.90 13.13
N PRO A 271 2.91 9.42 13.32
CA PRO A 271 2.62 8.54 14.46
C PRO A 271 3.37 7.20 14.36
N ALA A 272 3.47 6.64 13.16
CA ALA A 272 4.24 5.42 12.90
C ALA A 272 5.74 5.60 13.18
N ILE A 273 6.33 6.73 12.76
CA ILE A 273 7.75 7.05 12.99
C ILE A 273 8.04 7.25 14.48
N GLU A 274 7.19 8.00 15.18
CA GLU A 274 7.34 8.23 16.62
C GLU A 274 7.17 6.93 17.42
N LEU A 275 6.25 6.06 16.99
CA LEU A 275 6.06 4.73 17.57
C LEU A 275 7.30 3.83 17.35
N GLU A 276 7.85 3.81 16.14
CA GLU A 276 9.11 3.11 15.83
C GLU A 276 10.24 3.59 16.78
N ALA A 277 10.42 4.91 16.94
CA ALA A 277 11.43 5.48 17.81
C ALA A 277 11.20 5.18 19.30
N ALA A 278 9.94 5.14 19.74
CA ALA A 278 9.60 4.72 21.10
C ALA A 278 9.92 3.24 21.34
N ALA A 279 9.61 2.37 20.38
CA ALA A 279 9.90 0.94 20.45
C ALA A 279 11.41 0.65 20.54
N TRP A 280 12.23 1.31 19.71
CA TRP A 280 13.70 1.17 19.78
C TRP A 280 14.26 1.57 21.13
N ARG A 281 13.82 2.70 21.70
CA ARG A 281 14.24 3.15 23.04
C ARG A 281 13.89 2.15 24.14
N ALA A 282 12.71 1.52 24.04
CA ALA A 282 12.30 0.49 24.98
C ALA A 282 13.20 -0.76 24.87
N LEU A 283 13.49 -1.20 23.64
CA LEU A 283 14.35 -2.35 23.37
C LEU A 283 15.80 -2.14 23.84
N ASP A 284 16.39 -0.97 23.57
CA ASP A 284 17.74 -0.62 24.05
C ASP A 284 17.80 -0.60 25.58
N GLY A 285 16.73 -0.12 26.22
CA GLY A 285 16.56 -0.15 27.67
C GLY A 285 16.51 -1.56 28.24
N GLU A 286 15.88 -2.51 27.54
CA GLU A 286 15.88 -3.93 27.94
C GLU A 286 17.27 -4.56 27.76
N ILE A 287 17.92 -4.37 26.61
CA ILE A 287 19.27 -4.90 26.34
C ILE A 287 20.26 -4.38 27.40
N SER A 288 20.18 -3.09 27.75
CA SER A 288 21.02 -2.48 28.80
C SER A 288 20.75 -3.08 30.19
N ARG A 289 19.50 -3.44 30.50
CA ARG A 289 19.13 -4.11 31.76
C ARG A 289 19.62 -5.57 31.81
N PHE A 290 19.65 -6.27 30.68
CA PHE A 290 20.20 -7.63 30.59
C PHE A 290 21.73 -7.66 30.70
N ALA A 291 22.42 -6.65 30.17
CA ALA A 291 23.89 -6.53 30.29
C ALA A 291 24.37 -6.28 31.74
N GLY A 292 23.52 -5.75 32.61
CA GLY A 292 23.86 -5.42 33.99
C GLY A 292 23.84 -6.58 34.98
N ASN A 293 23.37 -7.79 34.60
CA ASN A 293 23.11 -8.83 35.59
C ASN A 293 23.47 -10.28 35.25
N GLN A 294 24.13 -10.59 34.13
CA GLN A 294 24.72 -11.92 33.94
C GLN A 294 26.06 -11.91 33.19
N VAL A 295 27.02 -12.62 33.80
CA VAL A 295 28.27 -13.06 33.20
C VAL A 295 27.95 -13.97 32.00
N GLY A 296 28.41 -13.57 30.82
CA GLY A 296 28.73 -14.50 29.73
C GLY A 296 27.58 -15.01 28.86
N VAL A 297 26.84 -14.13 28.18
CA VAL A 297 26.24 -14.46 26.88
C VAL A 297 26.35 -13.24 25.96
N SER A 298 27.25 -13.29 24.97
CA SER A 298 27.23 -12.31 23.88
C SER A 298 26.08 -12.68 22.93
N ALA A 299 24.93 -12.04 23.10
CA ALA A 299 23.87 -12.10 22.10
C ALA A 299 24.30 -11.24 20.91
N SER A 300 24.74 -11.89 19.83
CA SER A 300 24.87 -11.24 18.52
C SER A 300 23.49 -10.78 18.08
N VAL A 301 23.32 -9.47 17.88
CA VAL A 301 22.07 -8.75 17.55
C VAL A 301 21.52 -9.09 16.15
N SER A 302 21.93 -10.21 15.52
CA SER A 302 21.51 -10.57 14.17
C SER A 302 20.26 -11.48 14.10
N THR A 303 19.63 -11.80 15.23
CA THR A 303 18.48 -12.74 15.28
C THR A 303 17.12 -12.08 15.55
N SER A 304 17.03 -10.75 15.69
CA SER A 304 15.80 -10.14 16.24
C SER A 304 14.62 -10.09 15.26
N LEU A 305 14.81 -9.74 13.99
CA LEU A 305 13.70 -9.67 13.03
C LEU A 305 13.17 -11.06 12.64
N ASP A 306 14.07 -12.01 12.39
CA ASP A 306 13.71 -13.37 12.02
C ASP A 306 13.01 -14.10 13.20
N SER A 307 13.45 -13.84 14.44
CA SER A 307 12.80 -14.39 15.63
C SER A 307 11.48 -13.71 15.94
N LEU A 308 11.32 -12.41 15.67
CA LEU A 308 10.05 -11.69 15.89
C LEU A 308 9.02 -12.05 14.81
N PHE A 309 9.44 -12.17 13.54
CA PHE A 309 8.62 -12.72 12.47
C PHE A 309 8.25 -14.18 12.75
N ARG A 310 9.20 -15.02 13.16
CA ARG A 310 8.88 -16.40 13.57
C ARG A 310 8.01 -16.43 14.81
N TYR A 311 8.22 -15.59 15.82
CA TYR A 311 7.37 -15.50 17.00
C TYR A 311 5.93 -15.14 16.60
N VAL A 312 5.75 -14.15 15.72
CA VAL A 312 4.46 -13.75 15.15
C VAL A 312 3.80 -14.87 14.33
N LEU A 313 4.59 -15.67 13.61
CA LEU A 313 4.10 -16.78 12.78
C LEU A 313 3.86 -18.08 13.59
N THR A 314 4.54 -18.27 14.72
CA THR A 314 4.56 -19.53 15.49
C THR A 314 3.74 -19.46 16.79
N THR A 315 3.71 -18.30 17.43
CA THR A 315 2.62 -18.01 18.37
C THR A 315 1.41 -17.67 17.52
N ASN A 316 0.22 -18.06 17.95
CA ASN A 316 -1.02 -17.82 17.21
C ASN A 316 -1.79 -16.56 17.72
N PRO A 317 -1.18 -15.38 17.99
CA PRO A 317 -1.92 -14.23 18.49
C PRO A 317 -2.65 -13.47 17.36
N LEU A 318 -2.36 -13.79 16.09
CA LEU A 318 -2.86 -13.02 14.93
C LEU A 318 -3.96 -13.71 14.11
N SER A 319 -4.39 -14.94 14.44
CA SER A 319 -5.48 -15.62 13.72
C SER A 319 -6.83 -14.88 13.78
N GLY A 320 -7.01 -13.95 14.73
CA GLY A 320 -8.16 -13.06 14.78
C GLY A 320 -8.00 -11.72 14.04
N ILE A 321 -6.79 -11.38 13.59
CA ILE A 321 -6.44 -10.08 13.00
C ILE A 321 -6.34 -10.15 11.48
N PHE A 322 -6.03 -11.30 10.89
CA PHE A 322 -5.99 -11.45 9.43
C PHE A 322 -7.26 -12.11 8.88
N ALA A 323 -7.89 -11.47 7.89
CA ALA A 323 -8.92 -12.09 7.08
C ALA A 323 -8.26 -12.87 5.94
N SER A 324 -8.63 -14.15 5.78
CA SER A 324 -8.19 -14.99 4.67
C SER A 324 -9.24 -15.00 3.56
N ASN A 325 -8.84 -14.68 2.32
CA ASN A 325 -9.71 -14.85 1.14
C ASN A 325 -9.45 -16.16 0.40
N LEU A 326 -8.45 -16.95 0.81
CA LEU A 326 -8.36 -18.33 0.35
C LEU A 326 -9.64 -19.06 0.79
N ALA A 327 -10.40 -19.54 -0.19
CA ALA A 327 -11.44 -20.51 0.04
C ALA A 327 -10.83 -21.61 0.91
N LYS A 328 -11.45 -21.91 2.06
CA LYS A 328 -11.14 -23.09 2.87
C LYS A 328 -11.39 -24.33 1.99
N LYS A 329 -10.43 -24.68 1.14
CA LYS A 329 -10.33 -26.01 0.55
C LYS A 329 -10.05 -26.93 1.74
N GLY A 330 -11.08 -27.70 2.09
CA GLY A 330 -11.08 -28.58 3.25
C GLY A 330 -9.78 -29.38 3.33
N SER A 331 -9.22 -29.42 4.54
CA SER A 331 -8.26 -30.44 4.92
C SER A 331 -8.89 -31.81 4.65
N PRO A 332 -8.27 -32.70 3.86
CA PRO A 332 -8.65 -34.09 3.85
C PRO A 332 -7.92 -34.78 5.00
N ASP A 333 -8.64 -35.04 6.10
CA ASP A 333 -8.33 -36.22 6.90
C ASP A 333 -8.63 -37.44 6.03
N THR A 334 -7.59 -37.97 5.37
CA THR A 334 -7.66 -39.28 4.71
C THR A 334 -7.56 -40.39 5.76
N LEU A 335 -8.70 -40.99 6.11
CA LEU A 335 -8.82 -42.43 6.17
C LEU A 335 -9.42 -42.91 4.85
N PHE A 336 -8.75 -43.87 4.23
CA PHE A 336 -9.07 -44.48 2.95
C PHE A 336 -10.54 -44.88 2.77
N ALA A 337 -11.15 -44.47 1.65
CA ALA A 337 -12.02 -45.34 0.87
C ALA A 337 -12.18 -44.77 -0.56
N THR A 338 -11.70 -45.55 -1.52
CA THR A 338 -11.84 -45.38 -2.96
C THR A 338 -13.30 -45.47 -3.43
N SER A 339 -13.72 -44.56 -4.30
CA SER A 339 -14.50 -44.89 -5.50
C SER A 339 -14.55 -43.69 -6.47
N ALA A 340 -14.36 -43.99 -7.75
CA ALA A 340 -14.57 -43.10 -8.90
C ALA A 340 -15.56 -43.82 -9.85
N PRO A 341 -16.02 -43.23 -10.97
CA PRO A 341 -16.29 -41.82 -11.29
C PRO A 341 -17.75 -41.62 -11.83
N GLY A 342 -18.21 -40.38 -11.95
CA GLY A 342 -19.48 -40.07 -12.61
C GLY A 342 -19.62 -38.62 -13.05
N THR A 343 -19.37 -38.38 -14.35
CA THR A 343 -20.07 -37.46 -15.29
C THR A 343 -20.46 -36.04 -14.83
N GLY A 344 -19.95 -35.01 -15.53
CA GLY A 344 -20.52 -33.64 -15.54
C GLY A 344 -21.88 -33.54 -16.26
N PRO A 345 -22.35 -32.36 -16.75
CA PRO A 345 -21.68 -31.04 -16.81
C PRO A 345 -22.61 -29.79 -16.60
N LYS A 346 -22.04 -28.59 -16.85
CA LYS A 346 -22.61 -27.31 -17.36
C LYS A 346 -23.27 -26.26 -16.42
N SER A 347 -22.58 -25.11 -16.36
CA SER A 347 -22.99 -23.73 -16.77
C SER A 347 -24.40 -23.20 -16.46
N THR A 348 -24.48 -22.02 -15.83
CA THR A 348 -25.33 -20.89 -16.29
C THR A 348 -24.88 -19.53 -15.71
N HIS A 349 -24.60 -18.62 -16.64
CA HIS A 349 -24.94 -17.19 -16.74
C HIS A 349 -24.88 -16.21 -15.55
N LEU A 350 -24.10 -15.16 -15.81
CA LEU A 350 -24.00 -13.86 -15.15
C LEU A 350 -25.02 -12.89 -15.78
N GLU A 351 -25.85 -12.23 -14.97
CA GLU A 351 -26.64 -11.06 -15.40
C GLU A 351 -26.16 -9.80 -14.67
N SER A 352 -25.84 -8.80 -15.48
CA SER A 352 -25.45 -7.45 -15.12
C SER A 352 -26.67 -6.59 -14.81
N SER A 353 -26.59 -5.71 -13.81
CA SER A 353 -27.47 -4.54 -13.70
C SER A 353 -26.63 -3.28 -13.50
N GLN A 354 -26.67 -2.44 -14.54
CA GLN A 354 -26.14 -1.08 -14.57
C GLN A 354 -27.14 -0.13 -13.89
N THR A 355 -26.66 0.77 -13.05
CA THR A 355 -27.41 1.98 -12.65
C THR A 355 -26.55 3.22 -12.88
N ALA A 356 -27.06 4.06 -13.77
CA ALA A 356 -26.50 5.35 -14.17
C ALA A 356 -26.69 6.42 -13.09
N PHE A 357 -25.69 7.30 -12.91
CA PHE A 357 -25.84 8.54 -12.17
C PHE A 357 -25.87 9.72 -13.15
N ALA A 358 -26.96 10.49 -13.06
CA ALA A 358 -27.20 11.70 -13.82
C ALA A 358 -26.40 12.88 -13.27
N THR A 359 -25.76 13.62 -14.18
CA THR A 359 -25.11 14.91 -13.96
C THR A 359 -26.13 16.04 -13.96
N GLN A 360 -26.15 16.88 -12.91
CA GLN A 360 -26.78 18.21 -12.97
C GLN A 360 -25.72 19.30 -13.11
N SER A 361 -25.82 20.02 -14.22
CA SER A 361 -25.07 21.23 -14.57
C SER A 361 -25.81 22.45 -14.03
N HIS A 362 -25.09 23.34 -13.35
CA HIS A 362 -25.56 24.69 -13.07
C HIS A 362 -24.68 25.72 -13.79
N SER A 363 -25.22 26.23 -14.89
CA SER A 363 -24.85 27.50 -15.51
C SER A 363 -25.54 28.65 -14.77
N LYS A 364 -24.76 29.66 -14.36
CA LYS A 364 -25.25 31.03 -14.13
C LYS A 364 -24.25 32.00 -14.75
N LYS A 365 -24.62 32.57 -15.90
CA LYS A 365 -24.09 33.85 -16.39
C LYS A 365 -24.96 34.98 -15.82
N ARG A 366 -24.29 36.02 -15.30
CA ARG A 366 -24.78 37.41 -15.20
C ARG A 366 -25.15 37.86 -16.64
N ILE A 367 -26.22 38.59 -16.95
CA ILE A 367 -26.92 39.72 -16.32
C ILE A 367 -28.42 39.50 -16.49
#